data_AF-A0A3D2ARS1-F1
#
_entry.id   AF-A0A3D2ARS1-F1
#
_cell.length_a   1.000
_cell.length_b   1.000
_cell.length_c   1.000
_cell.angle_alpha   90.00
_cell.angle_beta   90.00
_cell.angle_gamma   90.00
#
_symmetry.space_group_name_H-M   'P 1'
#
loop_
_entity.id
_entity.type
_entity.pdbx_description
1 polymer ?
#
loop_
_entity_poly.entity_id
_entity_poly.type
_entity_poly.pdbx_seq_one_letter_code
_entity_poly.pdbx_strand_id
1 'polypeptide(L)'
;MVLRVLHELLLGRHFRINYKIYLELILPFCHTHYTLKSMSVNHSKRGFTIVELLIVIVVIGILAAITIVAFNGVQNRGYDSSVQSDMSSFKKKVESAKVLSTDDLYPPSAFGAQVGASFSKNAYQNLNNVIYCISTDRTEFALAGLSKSGKSFYVTNTKGVSDYSWAWTQGGASTCPNMLENNTTAGTYSWGWGYTSGAWQF
;
A
#
# COMPACT_ATOMS: atom_id res chain seq x y z
N MET A 1 21.83 15.54 21.77
CA MET A 1 21.56 14.58 20.67
C MET A 1 20.07 14.23 20.60
N VAL A 2 19.42 13.83 21.70
CA VAL A 2 17.95 13.57 21.76
C VAL A 2 17.09 14.81 21.46
N LEU A 3 17.48 16.00 21.95
CA LEU A 3 16.78 17.26 21.62
C LEU A 3 16.91 17.66 20.14
N ARG A 4 17.98 17.25 19.45
CA ARG A 4 18.15 17.46 18.00
C ARG A 4 17.26 16.51 17.20
N VAL A 5 17.07 15.27 17.66
CA VAL A 5 16.15 14.31 17.04
C VAL A 5 14.68 14.76 17.18
N LEU A 6 14.31 15.37 18.30
CA LEU A 6 12.95 15.91 18.52
C LEU A 6 12.69 17.19 17.70
N HIS A 7 13.70 18.03 17.50
CA HIS A 7 13.60 19.24 16.69
C HIS A 7 13.50 18.92 15.18
N GLU A 8 14.22 17.91 14.70
CA GLU A 8 14.14 17.45 13.30
C GLU A 8 12.82 16.75 12.98
N LEU A 9 12.18 16.09 13.97
CA LEU A 9 10.84 15.50 13.82
C LEU A 9 9.72 16.54 13.72
N LEU A 10 9.93 17.77 14.22
CA LEU A 10 8.93 18.84 14.18
C LEU A 10 9.00 19.71 12.91
N LEU A 11 10.11 19.70 12.17
CA LEU A 11 10.32 20.57 10.99
C LEU A 11 10.64 19.83 9.67
N GLY A 12 10.85 18.51 9.70
CA GLY A 12 11.28 17.73 8.54
C GLY A 12 10.16 17.28 7.58
N ARG A 13 10.06 17.95 6.43
CA ARG A 13 9.27 17.62 5.24
C ARG A 13 9.28 16.13 4.85
N HIS A 14 8.10 15.50 4.84
CA HIS A 14 7.59 14.47 3.88
C HIS A 14 6.56 13.49 4.50
N PHE A 15 5.68 13.96 5.37
CA PHE A 15 4.52 13.16 5.77
C PHE A 15 3.25 14.01 5.74
N ARG A 16 2.61 14.08 4.57
CA ARG A 16 1.22 14.55 4.43
C ARG A 16 0.30 13.50 5.04
N ILE A 17 0.20 13.46 6.36
CA ILE A 17 -1.04 13.01 7.02
C ILE A 17 -1.85 14.26 7.34
N ASN A 18 -3.11 14.23 6.92
CA ASN A 18 -4.08 15.30 7.06
C ASN A 18 -4.24 15.76 8.53
N TYR A 19 -3.66 16.91 8.85
CA TYR A 19 -3.93 17.68 10.08
C TYR A 19 -5.36 18.24 10.13
N LYS A 20 -6.12 18.12 9.04
CA LYS A 20 -7.51 18.58 8.91
C LYS A 20 -8.51 17.77 9.78
N ILE A 21 -8.19 16.53 10.13
CA ILE A 21 -9.02 15.72 11.05
C ILE A 21 -8.82 16.13 12.52
N TYR A 22 -7.62 16.60 12.87
CA TYR A 22 -7.33 17.04 14.25
C TYR A 22 -7.88 18.43 14.57
N LEU A 23 -8.05 19.29 13.56
CA LEU A 23 -8.51 20.67 13.77
C LEU A 23 -10.05 20.80 13.91
N GLU A 24 -10.82 19.86 13.37
CA GLU A 24 -12.30 19.87 13.41
C GLU A 24 -12.88 19.13 14.63
N LEU A 25 -12.10 18.29 15.32
CA LEU A 25 -12.61 17.46 16.43
C LEU A 25 -12.54 18.13 17.82
N ILE A 26 -12.01 19.35 17.93
CA ILE A 26 -11.79 20.04 19.23
C ILE A 26 -12.62 21.34 19.35
N LEU A 27 -13.25 21.81 18.27
CA LEU A 27 -13.91 23.12 18.25
C LEU A 27 -15.33 23.26 18.85
N PRO A 28 -16.13 22.22 19.19
CA PRO A 28 -17.46 22.50 19.74
C PRO A 28 -17.48 22.77 21.26
N PHE A 29 -16.33 22.80 21.94
CA PHE A 29 -16.24 23.03 23.40
C PHE A 29 -15.77 24.43 23.80
N CYS A 30 -15.80 25.41 22.90
CA CYS A 30 -15.47 26.80 23.22
C CYS A 30 -16.72 27.71 23.34
N HIS A 31 -17.74 27.28 24.09
CA HIS A 31 -18.72 28.22 24.64
C HIS A 31 -19.49 27.63 25.82
N THR A 32 -18.96 27.73 27.03
CA THR A 32 -19.80 27.84 28.22
C THR A 32 -19.02 28.57 29.32
N HIS A 33 -19.57 29.70 29.78
CA HIS A 33 -19.08 30.45 30.94
C HIS A 33 -19.15 29.57 32.20
N TYR A 34 -18.00 29.23 32.80
CA TYR A 34 -17.93 28.62 34.12
C TYR A 34 -17.37 29.64 35.12
N THR A 35 -18.22 30.10 36.03
CA THR A 35 -17.85 30.88 37.22
C THR A 35 -17.14 29.98 38.22
N LEU A 36 -15.84 30.24 38.46
CA LEU A 36 -15.03 29.45 39.38
C LEU A 36 -15.18 29.95 40.82
N LYS A 37 -15.91 29.18 41.64
CA LYS A 37 -15.83 29.26 43.11
C LYS A 37 -14.51 28.62 43.56
N SER A 38 -13.65 29.41 44.19
CA SER A 38 -12.38 28.94 44.76
C SER A 38 -12.63 27.92 45.86
N MET A 39 -12.28 26.66 45.59
CA MET A 39 -12.15 25.62 46.61
C MET A 39 -10.66 25.43 46.87
N SER A 40 -10.25 25.69 48.11
CA SER A 40 -8.88 25.46 48.59
C SER A 40 -8.59 23.95 48.61
N VAL A 41 -7.87 23.48 47.60
CA VAL A 41 -7.35 22.09 47.55
C VAL A 41 -6.01 22.07 48.28
N ASN A 42 -6.00 21.44 49.46
CA ASN A 42 -4.79 21.14 50.23
C ASN A 42 -3.92 20.16 49.44
N HIS A 43 -2.98 20.69 48.64
CA HIS A 43 -2.04 19.89 47.85
C HIS A 43 -0.95 19.32 48.76
N SER A 44 -1.14 18.08 49.20
CA SER A 44 -0.03 17.24 49.65
C SER A 44 0.85 16.93 48.43
N LYS A 45 1.84 17.79 48.17
CA LYS A 45 2.81 17.61 47.08
C LYS A 45 3.75 16.44 47.39
N ARG A 46 3.32 15.23 47.09
CA ARG A 46 4.21 14.09 46.87
C ARG A 46 4.92 14.32 45.54
N GLY A 47 6.17 14.78 45.58
CA GLY A 47 7.00 14.92 44.39
C GLY A 47 7.28 13.54 43.79
N PHE A 48 7.06 13.40 42.48
CA PHE A 48 7.55 12.24 41.73
C PHE A 48 9.07 12.19 41.90
N THR A 49 9.60 11.05 42.31
CA THR A 49 11.05 10.90 42.41
C THR A 49 11.64 10.95 41.00
N ILE A 50 12.82 11.56 40.86
CA ILE A 50 13.57 11.58 39.58
C ILE A 50 13.79 10.13 39.10
N VAL A 51 13.95 9.19 40.02
CA VAL A 51 14.16 7.76 39.74
C VAL A 51 12.91 7.10 39.14
N GLU A 52 11.72 7.40 39.64
CA GLU A 52 10.45 6.89 39.08
C GLU A 52 10.26 7.33 37.63
N LEU A 53 10.58 8.58 37.32
CA LEU A 53 10.47 9.07 35.95
C LEU A 53 11.58 8.52 35.04
N LEU A 54 12.79 8.31 35.59
CA LEU A 54 13.93 7.77 34.85
C LEU A 54 13.70 6.32 34.41
N ILE A 55 13.19 5.45 35.28
CA ILE A 55 12.95 4.05 34.88
C ILE A 55 11.86 3.93 33.83
N VAL A 56 10.82 4.77 33.89
CA VAL A 56 9.73 4.78 32.92
C VAL A 56 10.24 5.11 31.52
N ILE A 57 11.07 6.15 31.38
CA ILE A 57 11.60 6.53 30.06
C ILE A 57 12.55 5.48 29.48
N VAL A 58 13.29 4.75 30.34
CA VAL A 58 14.15 3.65 29.91
C VAL A 58 13.31 2.48 29.41
N VAL A 59 12.25 2.10 30.15
CA VAL A 59 11.38 0.99 29.77
C VAL A 59 10.63 1.29 28.46
N ILE A 60 10.04 2.49 28.29
CA ILE A 60 9.39 2.85 27.02
C ILE A 60 10.39 2.91 25.86
N GLY A 61 11.65 3.29 26.12
CA GLY A 61 12.71 3.31 25.11
C GLY A 61 13.02 1.91 24.57
N ILE A 62 13.13 0.93 25.46
CA ILE A 62 13.37 -0.47 25.08
C ILE A 62 12.18 -1.04 24.31
N LEU A 63 10.95 -0.81 24.78
CA LEU A 63 9.74 -1.29 24.11
C LEU A 63 9.55 -0.64 22.72
N ALA A 64 9.82 0.66 22.60
CA ALA A 64 9.76 1.36 21.31
C ALA A 64 10.76 0.80 20.29
N ALA A 65 11.99 0.49 20.72
CA ALA A 65 13.00 -0.06 19.82
C ALA A 65 12.59 -1.42 19.23
N ILE A 66 12.05 -2.33 20.05
CA ILE A 66 11.58 -3.65 19.60
C ILE A 66 10.38 -3.52 18.66
N THR A 67 9.44 -2.66 19.02
CA THR A 67 8.20 -2.48 18.24
C THR A 67 8.45 -1.92 16.85
N ILE A 68 9.40 -1.00 16.66
CA ILE A 68 9.75 -0.44 15.34
C ILE A 68 10.20 -1.55 14.37
N VAL A 69 11.08 -2.44 14.80
CA VAL A 69 11.59 -3.53 13.94
C VAL A 69 10.46 -4.51 13.58
N ALA A 70 9.64 -4.89 14.56
CA ALA A 70 8.50 -5.78 14.34
C ALA A 70 7.46 -5.15 13.39
N PHE A 71 7.23 -3.84 13.51
CA PHE A 71 6.23 -3.13 12.72
C PHE A 71 6.56 -3.11 11.23
N ASN A 72 7.83 -2.96 10.85
CA ASN A 72 8.25 -3.05 9.43
C ASN A 72 7.88 -4.40 8.80
N GLY A 73 8.07 -5.50 9.54
CA GLY A 73 7.69 -6.84 9.07
C GLY A 73 6.18 -7.00 8.91
N VAL A 74 5.38 -6.45 9.83
CA VAL A 74 3.91 -6.45 9.74
C VAL A 74 3.44 -5.61 8.55
N GLN A 75 4.01 -4.43 8.36
CA GLN A 75 3.68 -3.56 7.22
C GLN A 75 3.95 -4.27 5.89
N ASN A 76 5.11 -4.90 5.75
CA ASN A 76 5.46 -5.63 4.52
C ASN A 76 4.47 -6.76 4.21
N ARG A 77 4.06 -7.54 5.22
CA ARG A 77 3.03 -8.58 5.04
C ARG A 77 1.66 -7.99 4.69
N GLY A 78 1.33 -6.82 5.26
CA GLY A 78 0.11 -6.08 4.93
C GLY A 78 0.11 -5.63 3.46
N TYR A 79 1.23 -5.11 2.96
CA TYR A 79 1.38 -4.76 1.55
C TYR A 79 1.24 -6.00 0.65
N ASP A 80 1.90 -7.10 0.99
CA ASP A 80 1.81 -8.36 0.23
C ASP A 80 0.35 -8.86 0.13
N SER A 81 -0.36 -8.91 1.26
CA SER A 81 -1.76 -9.33 1.31
C SER A 81 -2.67 -8.40 0.49
N SER A 82 -2.39 -7.09 0.51
CA SER A 82 -3.16 -6.12 -0.26
C SER A 82 -2.96 -6.34 -1.76
N VAL A 83 -1.73 -6.58 -2.20
CA VAL A 83 -1.41 -6.87 -3.61
C VAL A 83 -2.10 -8.16 -4.07
N GLN A 84 -2.02 -9.22 -3.27
CA GLN A 84 -2.68 -10.49 -3.60
C GLN A 84 -4.20 -10.35 -3.70
N SER A 85 -4.83 -9.59 -2.79
CA SER A 85 -6.26 -9.30 -2.84
C SER A 85 -6.67 -8.51 -4.08
N ASP A 86 -5.88 -7.49 -4.44
CA ASP A 86 -6.10 -6.70 -5.65
C ASP A 86 -6.00 -7.59 -6.91
N MET A 87 -5.02 -8.49 -6.97
CA MET A 87 -4.88 -9.43 -8.11
C MET A 87 -6.05 -10.40 -8.22
N SER A 88 -6.51 -10.97 -7.10
CA SER A 88 -7.68 -11.84 -7.08
C SER A 88 -8.93 -11.09 -7.56
N SER A 89 -9.09 -9.86 -7.09
CA SER A 89 -10.20 -8.99 -7.48
C SER A 89 -10.13 -8.62 -8.96
N PHE A 90 -8.93 -8.28 -9.46
CA PHE A 90 -8.70 -8.00 -10.88
C PHE A 90 -9.04 -9.20 -11.76
N LYS A 91 -8.55 -10.40 -11.42
CA LYS A 91 -8.88 -11.63 -12.17
C LYS A 91 -10.39 -11.81 -12.28
N LYS A 92 -11.12 -11.73 -11.17
CA LYS A 92 -12.59 -11.87 -11.18
C LYS A 92 -13.26 -10.86 -12.12
N LYS A 93 -12.79 -9.61 -12.12
CA LYS A 93 -13.33 -8.57 -13.00
C LYS A 93 -13.01 -8.84 -14.47
N VAL A 94 -11.80 -9.28 -14.79
CA VAL A 94 -11.40 -9.62 -16.17
C VAL A 94 -12.16 -10.83 -16.69
N GLU A 95 -12.30 -11.88 -15.89
CA GLU A 95 -13.12 -13.05 -16.25
C GLU A 95 -14.59 -12.67 -16.45
N SER A 96 -15.13 -11.78 -15.60
CA SER A 96 -16.50 -11.27 -15.80
C SER A 96 -16.64 -10.43 -17.07
N ALA A 97 -15.63 -9.61 -17.41
CA ALA A 97 -15.64 -8.79 -18.61
C ALA A 97 -15.62 -9.64 -19.89
N LYS A 98 -14.90 -10.77 -19.88
CA LYS A 98 -14.93 -11.75 -20.96
C LYS A 98 -16.34 -12.30 -21.19
N VAL A 99 -17.02 -12.73 -20.13
CA VAL A 99 -18.41 -13.26 -20.22
C VAL A 99 -19.42 -12.20 -20.70
N LEU A 100 -19.15 -10.93 -20.44
CA LEU A 100 -20.00 -9.82 -20.90
C LEU A 100 -19.65 -9.30 -22.29
N SER A 101 -18.53 -9.74 -22.86
CA SER A 101 -18.10 -9.35 -24.20
C SER A 101 -18.89 -10.12 -25.27
N THR A 102 -19.09 -9.52 -26.44
CA THR A 102 -19.82 -10.16 -27.55
C THR A 102 -19.01 -11.24 -28.26
N ASP A 103 -17.70 -11.26 -28.05
CA ASP A 103 -16.74 -12.12 -28.72
C ASP A 103 -16.13 -13.20 -27.81
N ASP A 104 -16.54 -13.27 -26.53
CA ASP A 104 -16.01 -14.19 -25.52
C ASP A 104 -14.48 -14.09 -25.33
N LEU A 105 -13.92 -12.89 -25.55
CA LEU A 105 -12.48 -12.62 -25.49
C LEU A 105 -12.12 -11.67 -24.35
N TYR A 106 -10.86 -11.72 -23.91
CA TYR A 106 -10.39 -10.80 -22.88
C TYR A 106 -10.32 -9.35 -23.43
N PRO A 107 -10.56 -8.33 -22.58
CA PRO A 107 -10.56 -6.94 -23.01
C PRO A 107 -9.16 -6.49 -23.49
N PRO A 108 -9.07 -5.77 -24.64
CA PRO A 108 -7.80 -5.46 -25.32
C PRO A 108 -6.88 -4.45 -24.60
N SER A 109 -7.33 -3.75 -23.56
CA SER A 109 -6.51 -2.71 -22.92
C SER A 109 -6.84 -2.41 -21.45
N ALA A 110 -6.12 -1.44 -20.90
CA ALA A 110 -5.43 -1.51 -19.62
C ALA A 110 -6.31 -1.39 -18.37
N PHE A 111 -5.96 -2.26 -17.42
CA PHE A 111 -5.85 -2.04 -15.98
C PHE A 111 -7.07 -1.60 -15.16
N GLY A 112 -7.99 -0.76 -15.62
CA GLY A 112 -9.06 -0.32 -14.74
C GLY A 112 -10.19 0.52 -15.32
N ALA A 113 -10.02 1.23 -16.43
CA ALA A 113 -11.15 1.96 -17.01
C ALA A 113 -12.19 1.02 -17.65
N GLN A 114 -11.74 -0.05 -18.31
CA GLN A 114 -12.61 -1.00 -19.01
C GLN A 114 -13.11 -2.13 -18.10
N VAL A 115 -12.32 -2.50 -17.09
CA VAL A 115 -12.62 -3.65 -16.20
C VAL A 115 -13.09 -3.18 -14.81
N GLY A 116 -13.05 -1.87 -14.53
CA GLY A 116 -13.42 -1.29 -13.26
C GLY A 116 -12.55 -1.72 -12.07
N ALA A 117 -11.34 -2.24 -12.31
CA ALA A 117 -10.46 -2.70 -11.24
C ALA A 117 -9.81 -1.53 -10.49
N SER A 118 -9.61 -1.72 -9.19
CA SER A 118 -8.99 -0.72 -8.32
C SER A 118 -7.82 -1.38 -7.60
N PHE A 119 -6.72 -0.63 -7.46
CA PHE A 119 -5.50 -1.11 -6.83
C PHE A 119 -5.16 -0.27 -5.61
N SER A 120 -4.65 -0.94 -4.59
CA SER A 120 -4.21 -0.37 -3.33
C SER A 120 -2.84 0.31 -3.52
N LYS A 121 -2.85 1.51 -4.08
CA LYS A 121 -1.66 2.24 -4.57
C LYS A 121 -0.46 2.24 -3.60
N ASN A 122 -0.74 2.36 -2.29
CA ASN A 122 0.28 2.40 -1.24
C ASN A 122 0.99 1.06 -0.98
N ALA A 123 0.41 -0.05 -1.44
CA ALA A 123 0.97 -1.39 -1.29
C ALA A 123 1.95 -1.78 -2.40
N TYR A 124 2.02 -0.99 -3.48
CA TYR A 124 2.90 -1.25 -4.62
C TYR A 124 4.16 -0.38 -4.59
N GLN A 125 5.17 -0.79 -5.37
CA GLN A 125 6.33 0.05 -5.66
C GLN A 125 5.99 1.30 -6.47
N ASN A 126 6.91 2.27 -6.47
CA ASN A 126 6.70 3.59 -7.06
C ASN A 126 6.88 3.65 -8.58
N LEU A 127 7.38 2.61 -9.25
CA LEU A 127 7.59 2.60 -10.71
C LEU A 127 7.45 1.18 -11.23
N ASN A 128 6.89 1.03 -12.44
CA ASN A 128 6.78 -0.25 -13.14
C ASN A 128 6.31 -1.36 -12.21
N ASN A 129 5.22 -1.10 -11.51
CA ASN A 129 4.83 -1.81 -10.30
C ASN A 129 3.77 -2.88 -10.56
N VAL A 130 2.97 -2.73 -11.60
CA VAL A 130 2.01 -3.74 -12.04
C VAL A 130 2.04 -3.75 -13.56
N ILE A 131 2.12 -4.94 -14.14
CA ILE A 131 2.09 -5.15 -15.58
C ILE A 131 0.93 -6.06 -15.94
N TYR A 132 0.23 -5.70 -17.01
CA TYR A 132 -0.81 -6.49 -17.63
C TYR A 132 -0.30 -6.90 -19.00
N CYS A 133 -0.35 -8.21 -19.24
CA CYS A 133 0.03 -8.84 -20.48
C CYS A 133 -1.22 -9.49 -21.06
N ILE A 134 -1.48 -9.26 -22.33
CA ILE A 134 -2.57 -9.90 -23.06
C ILE A 134 -2.05 -10.45 -24.36
N SER A 135 -2.50 -11.64 -24.74
CA SER A 135 -2.20 -12.18 -26.07
C SER A 135 -2.88 -11.34 -27.16
N THR A 136 -2.27 -11.26 -28.35
CA THR A 136 -2.85 -10.54 -29.50
C THR A 136 -4.18 -11.11 -29.97
N ASP A 137 -4.39 -12.41 -29.76
CA ASP A 137 -5.66 -13.09 -30.03
C ASP A 137 -6.69 -12.92 -28.90
N ARG A 138 -6.30 -12.28 -27.78
CA ARG A 138 -7.11 -12.03 -26.58
C ARG A 138 -7.66 -13.29 -25.91
N THR A 139 -7.05 -14.45 -26.16
CA THR A 139 -7.45 -15.72 -25.53
C THR A 139 -6.81 -15.93 -24.16
N GLU A 140 -5.77 -15.15 -23.85
CA GLU A 140 -4.95 -15.32 -22.66
C GLU A 140 -4.57 -13.96 -22.07
N PHE A 141 -4.58 -13.88 -20.73
CA PHE A 141 -4.07 -12.73 -20.00
C PHE A 141 -3.20 -13.17 -18.82
N ALA A 142 -2.29 -12.28 -18.44
CA ALA A 142 -1.54 -12.37 -17.21
C ALA A 142 -1.41 -10.98 -16.58
N LEU A 143 -1.42 -10.93 -15.25
CA LEU A 143 -1.15 -9.74 -14.47
C LEU A 143 -0.06 -10.06 -13.46
N ALA A 144 0.97 -9.22 -13.38
CA ALA A 144 2.02 -9.30 -12.37
C ALA A 144 2.12 -7.99 -11.61
N GLY A 145 2.52 -8.04 -10.35
CA GLY A 145 2.61 -6.87 -9.49
C GLY A 145 3.67 -7.00 -8.41
N LEU A 146 4.34 -5.90 -8.14
CA LEU A 146 5.46 -5.76 -7.22
C LEU A 146 5.01 -5.00 -5.97
N SER A 147 4.98 -5.73 -4.86
CA SER A 147 4.70 -5.21 -3.53
C SER A 147 5.81 -4.27 -3.07
N LYS A 148 5.42 -3.29 -2.25
CA LYS A 148 6.34 -2.39 -1.56
C LYS A 148 7.35 -3.14 -0.67
N SER A 149 7.01 -4.36 -0.25
CA SER A 149 7.92 -5.26 0.48
C SER A 149 9.12 -5.74 -0.37
N GLY A 150 9.01 -5.67 -1.69
CA GLY A 150 9.98 -6.25 -2.64
C GLY A 150 9.57 -7.62 -3.21
N LYS A 151 8.49 -8.23 -2.71
CA LYS A 151 7.93 -9.45 -3.30
C LYS A 151 7.06 -9.13 -4.52
N SER A 152 7.04 -10.06 -5.47
CA SER A 152 6.19 -9.98 -6.66
C SER A 152 5.23 -11.16 -6.71
N PHE A 153 4.04 -10.90 -7.23
CA PHE A 153 2.98 -11.89 -7.40
C PHE A 153 2.46 -11.81 -8.82
N TYR A 154 1.84 -12.89 -9.31
CA TYR A 154 1.18 -12.91 -10.59
C TYR A 154 -0.09 -13.75 -10.57
N VAL A 155 -0.92 -13.51 -11.57
CA VAL A 155 -2.18 -14.23 -11.81
C VAL A 155 -2.38 -14.35 -13.32
N THR A 156 -2.94 -15.48 -13.77
CA THR A 156 -3.24 -15.74 -15.18
C THR A 156 -4.70 -16.17 -15.33
N ASN A 157 -5.15 -16.38 -16.56
CA ASN A 157 -6.43 -17.04 -16.83
C ASN A 157 -6.50 -18.44 -16.16
N THR A 158 -5.43 -19.23 -16.23
CA THR A 158 -5.39 -20.61 -15.71
C THR A 158 -5.06 -20.70 -14.22
N LYS A 159 -4.26 -19.77 -13.67
CA LYS A 159 -3.74 -19.84 -12.30
C LYS A 159 -4.34 -18.78 -11.39
N GLY A 160 -4.47 -19.13 -10.11
CA GLY A 160 -4.75 -18.16 -9.05
C GLY A 160 -3.54 -17.28 -8.76
N VAL A 161 -3.67 -16.42 -7.75
CA VAL A 161 -2.57 -15.57 -7.29
C VAL A 161 -1.44 -16.46 -6.80
N SER A 162 -0.26 -16.28 -7.38
CA SER A 162 0.93 -17.09 -7.12
C SER A 162 2.16 -16.20 -6.99
N ASP A 163 3.21 -16.71 -6.33
CA ASP A 163 4.48 -15.99 -6.19
C ASP A 163 5.17 -15.88 -7.55
N TYR A 164 5.55 -14.66 -7.94
CA TYR A 164 6.34 -14.42 -9.14
C TYR A 164 7.81 -14.67 -8.80
N SER A 165 8.30 -15.85 -9.20
CA SER A 165 9.64 -16.36 -8.85
C SER A 165 10.74 -15.97 -9.84
N TRP A 166 10.37 -15.38 -10.98
CA TRP A 166 11.33 -14.87 -11.96
C TRP A 166 11.87 -13.49 -11.56
N ALA A 167 12.97 -13.09 -12.18
CA ALA A 167 13.52 -11.75 -11.97
C ALA A 167 12.53 -10.68 -12.47
N TRP A 168 12.26 -9.67 -11.64
CA TRP A 168 11.47 -8.52 -12.05
C TRP A 168 12.28 -7.62 -12.97
N THR A 169 11.95 -7.66 -14.25
CA THR A 169 12.56 -6.82 -15.28
C THR A 169 11.58 -5.70 -15.67
N GLN A 170 12.11 -4.50 -15.93
CA GLN A 170 11.30 -3.31 -16.23
C GLN A 170 10.74 -3.26 -17.66
N GLY A 171 10.48 -4.40 -18.30
CA GLY A 171 9.97 -4.45 -19.67
C GLY A 171 9.07 -5.64 -19.95
N GLY A 172 7.87 -5.38 -20.47
CA GLY A 172 6.90 -6.45 -20.74
C GLY A 172 7.36 -7.46 -21.80
N ALA A 173 8.30 -7.07 -22.68
CA ALA A 173 8.97 -8.01 -23.57
C ALA A 173 9.70 -9.15 -22.84
N SER A 174 10.15 -8.91 -21.60
CA SER A 174 10.86 -9.89 -20.77
C SER A 174 10.02 -10.46 -19.62
N THR A 175 8.92 -9.79 -19.25
CA THR A 175 8.04 -10.22 -18.14
C THR A 175 6.88 -11.08 -18.62
N CYS A 176 6.24 -10.71 -19.73
CA CYS A 176 5.05 -11.40 -20.23
C CYS A 176 5.32 -12.86 -20.64
N PRO A 177 6.44 -13.19 -21.32
CA PRO A 177 6.75 -14.58 -21.67
C PRO A 177 6.91 -15.52 -20.47
N ASN A 178 7.18 -14.99 -19.26
CA ASN A 178 7.29 -15.82 -18.07
C ASN A 178 5.92 -16.21 -17.48
N MET A 179 4.85 -15.50 -17.86
CA MET A 179 3.52 -15.67 -17.26
C MET A 179 2.47 -16.21 -18.24
N LEU A 180 2.58 -15.83 -19.51
CA LEU A 180 1.75 -16.39 -20.58
C LEU A 180 2.23 -17.82 -20.85
N GLU A 181 1.30 -18.76 -21.02
CA GLU A 181 1.57 -20.18 -21.24
C GLU A 181 1.66 -20.48 -22.75
N ASN A 182 0.82 -19.88 -23.58
CA ASN A 182 0.74 -20.19 -25.02
C ASN A 182 1.32 -19.08 -25.91
N ASN A 183 1.35 -17.84 -25.43
CA ASN A 183 1.71 -16.66 -26.22
C ASN A 183 3.02 -16.03 -25.74
N THR A 184 4.08 -16.83 -25.65
CA THR A 184 5.38 -16.44 -25.08
C THR A 184 6.34 -15.75 -26.06
N THR A 185 6.00 -15.69 -27.34
CA THR A 185 6.90 -15.16 -28.38
C THR A 185 6.70 -13.65 -28.57
N ALA A 186 7.78 -12.89 -28.72
CA ALA A 186 7.69 -11.46 -28.98
C ALA A 186 6.79 -11.17 -30.21
N GLY A 187 5.79 -10.29 -30.04
CA GLY A 187 4.81 -9.96 -31.07
C GLY A 187 3.50 -10.75 -31.00
N THR A 188 3.40 -11.80 -30.18
CA THR A 188 2.13 -12.51 -29.90
C THR A 188 1.38 -11.95 -28.69
N TYR A 189 1.90 -10.90 -28.06
CA TYR A 189 1.30 -10.27 -26.90
C TYR A 189 1.49 -8.75 -26.91
N SER A 190 0.55 -8.07 -26.28
CA SER A 190 0.61 -6.66 -25.92
C SER A 190 0.72 -6.53 -24.40
N TRP A 191 1.29 -5.43 -23.93
CA TRP A 191 1.44 -5.19 -22.50
C TRP A 191 1.32 -3.72 -22.16
N GLY A 192 0.92 -3.46 -20.91
CA GLY A 192 0.80 -2.13 -20.35
C GLY A 192 1.14 -2.13 -18.87
N TRP A 193 1.68 -1.01 -18.39
CA TRP A 193 1.96 -0.80 -16.98
C TRP A 193 0.77 -0.13 -16.28
N GLY A 194 0.49 -0.54 -15.05
CA GLY A 194 -0.52 0.08 -14.20
C GLY A 194 -0.08 1.45 -13.67
N TYR A 195 1.23 1.63 -13.40
CA TYR A 195 1.80 2.92 -12.99
C TYR A 195 3.04 3.26 -13.83
N THR A 196 2.93 4.32 -14.63
CA THR A 196 4.02 4.88 -15.44
C THR A 196 4.10 6.37 -15.25
N SER A 197 5.31 6.93 -15.33
CA SER A 197 5.55 8.38 -15.36
C SER A 197 4.84 9.16 -14.25
N GLY A 198 4.74 8.59 -13.04
CA GLY A 198 4.12 9.24 -11.89
C GLY A 198 2.58 9.13 -11.81
N ALA A 199 1.94 8.45 -12.77
CA ALA A 199 0.48 8.36 -12.86
C ALA A 199 -0.01 6.91 -13.01
N TRP A 200 -1.11 6.60 -12.33
CA TRP A 200 -1.83 5.35 -12.53
C TRP A 200 -2.61 5.44 -13.85
N GLN A 201 -2.53 4.39 -14.66
CA GLN A 201 -3.07 4.34 -16.02
C GLN A 201 -4.51 3.81 -16.05
N PHE A 202 -5.30 4.07 -15.00
CA PHE A 202 -6.69 3.67 -14.86
C PHE A 202 -7.54 4.72 -14.16
#